data_AF-A0A1S4ASD8-F1
#
_entry.id   AF-A0A1S4ASD8-F1
#
_cell.length_a   1.000
_cell.length_b   1.000
_cell.length_c   1.000
_cell.angle_alpha   90.00
_cell.angle_beta   90.00
_cell.angle_gamma   90.00
#
_symmetry.space_group_name_H-M   'P 1'
#
loop_
_entity.id
_entity.type
_entity.pdbx_description
1 polymer ?
#
loop_
_entity_poly.entity_id
_entity_poly.type
_entity_poly.pdbx_seq_one_letter_code
_entity_poly.pdbx_strand_id
1 'polypeptide(L)'
;MCLLLDVVNEKVILCHIAFCLTCFALYIETVVHSSNLLAIKSRRNDISCVIFVKSCIACSEVTIPSIPSHLKQLNLYLETAEVALMAGLVSPSDGLVDSALRCLNNVDLLEGSRMPKDIDGFQSVLCKFCSLIVMIPGDIERGVTSIPRNMFSILSSLSWMLPSMKVKVLCALILTFAALSQNNLLYHSIHDEVMGNDSLFYGDQQYMQELLSFSAVILQSLIDTVLQEPIQAASGNLSLDACNAIASSFEACEGASDICSKLVETAKLSLVSDNKYLQSTIKFLNSRELVQGEGLKKQENNLLCESVV
;
A
#
# COMPACT_ATOMS: atom_id res chain seq x y z
N MET A 1 -38.53 19.04 2.77
CA MET A 1 -37.16 19.61 2.71
C MET A 1 -37.01 20.70 3.79
N CYS A 2 -37.34 20.37 5.05
CA CYS A 2 -37.27 21.28 6.23
C CYS A 2 -37.21 20.49 7.55
N LEU A 3 -36.59 19.29 7.56
CA LEU A 3 -36.43 18.46 8.78
C LEU A 3 -35.00 17.95 8.98
N LEU A 4 -34.01 18.56 8.31
CA LEU A 4 -32.60 18.19 8.40
C LEU A 4 -31.73 19.29 9.02
N LEU A 5 -32.37 20.26 9.69
CA LEU A 5 -31.73 21.47 10.23
C LEU A 5 -31.96 21.66 11.74
N ASP A 6 -32.19 20.58 12.49
CA ASP A 6 -31.94 20.59 13.93
C ASP A 6 -30.49 20.13 14.19
N VAL A 7 -29.63 21.12 14.02
CA VAL A 7 -28.19 21.15 14.25
C VAL A 7 -27.86 20.70 15.69
N VAL A 8 -26.90 19.75 15.81
CA VAL A 8 -26.03 19.52 17.00
C VAL A 8 -26.61 18.68 18.15
N ASN A 9 -26.97 17.41 17.89
CA ASN A 9 -26.90 16.38 18.95
C ASN A 9 -26.62 14.94 18.47
N GLU A 10 -25.91 14.78 17.34
CA GLU A 10 -25.95 13.54 16.53
C GLU A 10 -24.87 12.49 16.79
N LYS A 11 -23.88 12.74 17.68
CA LYS A 11 -23.07 11.63 18.21
C LYS A 11 -23.93 10.61 18.98
N VAL A 12 -25.13 11.00 19.40
CA VAL A 12 -26.09 10.19 20.17
C VAL A 12 -26.93 9.26 19.26
N ILE A 13 -27.16 9.61 17.99
CA ILE A 13 -27.97 8.79 17.06
C ILE A 13 -27.12 7.71 16.38
N LEU A 14 -25.83 7.99 16.11
CA LEU A 14 -24.85 6.99 15.69
C LEU A 14 -24.68 5.85 16.72
N CYS A 15 -24.93 6.12 18.01
CA CYS A 15 -24.81 5.14 19.11
C CYS A 15 -26.08 4.30 19.32
N HIS A 16 -27.27 4.83 18.97
CA HIS A 16 -28.54 4.11 19.12
C HIS A 16 -28.83 3.09 18.01
N ILE A 17 -28.12 3.15 16.89
CA ILE A 17 -28.24 2.14 15.81
C ILE A 17 -27.20 1.02 16.01
N ALA A 18 -26.04 1.31 16.61
CA ALA A 18 -25.14 0.30 17.16
C ALA A 18 -25.81 -0.54 18.28
N PHE A 19 -26.84 0.00 18.95
CA PHE A 19 -27.64 -0.66 19.98
C PHE A 19 -28.60 -1.76 19.46
N CYS A 20 -28.81 -1.89 18.14
CA CYS A 20 -29.58 -3.01 17.56
C CYS A 20 -28.70 -4.14 16.99
N LEU A 21 -27.46 -4.28 17.47
CA LEU A 21 -26.54 -5.34 17.06
C LEU A 21 -26.88 -6.71 17.68
N THR A 22 -27.35 -7.62 16.82
CA THR A 22 -26.98 -9.06 16.87
C THR A 22 -27.39 -9.82 15.60
N CYS A 23 -28.27 -9.25 14.77
CA CYS A 23 -28.74 -9.90 13.54
C CYS A 23 -28.10 -9.28 12.29
N PHE A 24 -27.14 -10.01 11.72
CA PHE A 24 -26.54 -9.91 10.38
C PHE A 24 -25.37 -8.93 10.17
N ALA A 25 -24.15 -9.42 10.37
CA ALA A 25 -22.89 -8.78 9.96
C ALA A 25 -22.81 -8.35 8.48
N LEU A 26 -23.60 -8.97 7.58
CA LEU A 26 -23.72 -8.58 6.17
C LEU A 26 -24.33 -7.18 5.99
N TYR A 27 -25.24 -6.79 6.90
CA TYR A 27 -25.91 -5.49 6.84
C TYR A 27 -24.96 -4.35 7.22
N ILE A 28 -24.03 -4.60 8.15
CA ILE A 28 -23.07 -3.59 8.64
C ILE A 28 -22.11 -3.15 7.53
N GLU A 29 -21.53 -4.10 6.79
CA GLU A 29 -20.67 -3.80 5.64
C GLU A 29 -21.43 -2.98 4.58
N THR A 30 -22.68 -3.35 4.29
CA THR A 30 -23.55 -2.63 3.34
C THR A 30 -23.81 -1.19 3.79
N VAL A 31 -23.98 -0.96 5.10
CA VAL A 31 -24.15 0.39 5.67
C VAL A 31 -22.91 1.24 5.45
N VAL A 32 -21.71 0.70 5.71
CA VAL A 32 -20.44 1.42 5.48
C VAL A 32 -20.29 1.79 4.00
N HIS A 33 -20.49 0.82 3.10
CA HIS A 33 -20.45 1.07 1.65
C HIS A 33 -21.46 2.12 1.20
N SER A 34 -22.69 2.06 1.73
CA SER A 34 -23.73 3.04 1.42
C SER A 34 -23.38 4.43 1.92
N SER A 35 -22.80 4.52 3.12
CA SER A 35 -22.33 5.78 3.71
C SER A 35 -21.22 6.40 2.85
N ASN A 36 -20.24 5.60 2.44
CA ASN A 36 -19.16 6.02 1.55
C ASN A 36 -19.69 6.48 0.18
N LEU A 37 -20.66 5.76 -0.39
CA LEU A 37 -21.30 6.15 -1.65
C LEU A 37 -22.06 7.47 -1.52
N LEU A 38 -22.77 7.69 -0.42
CA LEU A 38 -23.48 8.94 -0.14
C LEU A 38 -22.50 10.10 0.01
N ALA A 39 -21.36 9.90 0.69
CA ALA A 39 -20.30 10.87 0.80
C ALA A 39 -19.74 11.28 -0.58
N ILE A 40 -19.39 10.30 -1.42
CA ILE A 40 -18.91 10.55 -2.79
C ILE A 40 -19.94 11.35 -3.60
N LYS A 41 -21.22 10.94 -3.58
CA LYS A 41 -22.29 11.62 -4.35
C LYS A 41 -22.58 13.04 -3.86
N SER A 42 -22.30 13.31 -2.59
CA SER A 42 -22.58 14.59 -1.95
C SER A 42 -21.38 15.54 -1.99
N ARG A 43 -20.26 15.15 -2.62
CA ARG A 43 -19.07 15.99 -2.78
C ARG A 43 -19.39 17.21 -3.63
N ARG A 44 -19.65 18.33 -2.95
CA ARG A 44 -19.80 19.69 -3.50
C ARG A 44 -19.18 20.66 -2.51
N ASN A 45 -18.69 21.80 -2.99
CA ASN A 45 -18.00 22.81 -2.16
C ASN A 45 -18.97 23.67 -1.31
N ASP A 46 -20.19 23.20 -1.06
CA ASP A 46 -21.14 23.86 -0.15
C ASP A 46 -20.90 23.37 1.29
N ILE A 47 -20.90 24.29 2.26
CA ILE A 47 -20.68 24.01 3.69
C ILE A 47 -21.62 22.92 4.21
N SER A 48 -22.88 22.92 3.77
CA SER A 48 -23.87 21.91 4.18
C SER A 48 -23.52 20.51 3.68
N CYS A 49 -22.97 20.40 2.48
CA CYS A 49 -22.47 19.16 1.91
C CYS A 49 -21.23 18.66 2.66
N VAL A 50 -20.32 19.55 3.05
CA VAL A 50 -19.11 19.17 3.82
C VAL A 50 -19.48 18.59 5.19
N ILE A 51 -20.44 19.19 5.89
CA ILE A 51 -20.91 18.66 7.19
C ILE A 51 -21.51 17.26 7.00
N PHE A 52 -22.35 17.08 5.98
CA PHE A 52 -22.95 15.77 5.68
C PHE A 52 -21.88 14.71 5.37
N VAL A 53 -20.89 15.04 4.53
CA VAL A 53 -19.79 14.12 4.19
C VAL A 53 -18.98 13.73 5.43
N LYS A 54 -18.67 14.70 6.31
CA LYS A 54 -18.01 14.42 7.60
C LYS A 54 -18.83 13.47 8.47
N SER A 55 -20.15 13.64 8.53
CA SER A 55 -21.04 12.74 9.27
C SER A 55 -21.06 11.33 8.68
N CYS A 56 -21.06 11.19 7.35
CA CYS A 56 -20.97 9.88 6.68
C CYS A 56 -19.65 9.15 7.02
N ILE A 57 -18.52 9.85 6.96
CA ILE A 57 -17.21 9.28 7.29
C ILE A 57 -17.13 8.89 8.77
N ALA A 58 -17.58 9.76 9.67
CA ALA A 58 -17.63 9.45 11.10
C ALA A 58 -18.55 8.26 11.41
N CYS A 59 -19.67 8.13 10.70
CA CYS A 59 -20.56 6.98 10.80
C CYS A 59 -19.86 5.69 10.36
N SER A 60 -19.15 5.70 9.23
CA SER A 60 -18.33 4.58 8.77
C SER A 60 -17.27 4.21 9.82
N GLU A 61 -16.51 5.19 10.31
CA GLU A 61 -15.42 5.00 11.28
C GLU A 61 -15.89 4.29 12.57
N VAL A 62 -17.03 4.71 13.15
CA VAL A 62 -17.55 4.07 14.37
C VAL A 62 -18.24 2.73 14.11
N THR A 63 -18.67 2.49 12.88
CA THR A 63 -19.42 1.28 12.50
C THR A 63 -18.48 0.13 12.16
N ILE A 64 -17.35 0.39 11.48
CA ILE A 64 -16.38 -0.62 11.03
C ILE A 64 -15.91 -1.56 12.15
N PRO A 65 -15.57 -1.10 13.38
CA PRO A 65 -15.18 -1.99 14.49
C PRO A 65 -16.20 -3.09 14.82
N SER A 66 -17.47 -2.90 14.48
CA SER A 66 -18.53 -3.87 14.72
C SER A 66 -18.51 -5.07 13.76
N ILE A 67 -17.69 -5.04 12.72
CA ILE A 67 -17.55 -6.10 11.73
C ILE A 67 -16.61 -7.18 12.25
N PRO A 68 -16.99 -8.47 12.33
CA PRO A 68 -16.15 -9.48 12.98
C PRO A 68 -14.81 -9.81 12.27
N SER A 69 -14.70 -9.59 10.96
CA SER A 69 -13.50 -9.95 10.19
C SER A 69 -12.54 -8.77 10.07
N HIS A 70 -11.30 -8.94 10.51
CA HIS A 70 -10.26 -7.91 10.44
C HIS A 70 -9.85 -7.59 9.00
N LEU A 71 -9.85 -8.59 8.10
CA LEU A 71 -9.62 -8.34 6.67
C LEU A 71 -10.70 -7.42 6.09
N LYS A 72 -11.97 -7.65 6.44
CA LYS A 72 -13.06 -6.76 6.01
C LYS A 72 -12.93 -5.36 6.61
N GLN A 73 -12.61 -5.27 7.90
CA GLN A 73 -12.36 -3.99 8.56
C GLN A 73 -11.22 -3.23 7.87
N LEU A 74 -10.09 -3.89 7.62
CA LEU A 74 -8.94 -3.33 6.92
C LEU A 74 -9.34 -2.73 5.58
N ASN A 75 -10.03 -3.50 4.72
CA ASN A 75 -10.45 -2.98 3.43
C ASN A 75 -11.42 -1.79 3.55
N LEU A 76 -12.39 -1.85 4.46
CA LEU A 76 -13.37 -0.78 4.66
C LEU A 76 -12.74 0.49 5.24
N TYR A 77 -11.75 0.38 6.11
CA TYR A 77 -10.99 1.54 6.58
C TYR A 77 -10.24 2.20 5.43
N LEU A 78 -9.57 1.43 4.56
CA LEU A 78 -8.86 1.95 3.40
C LEU A 78 -9.81 2.63 2.38
N GLU A 79 -10.98 2.02 2.12
CA GLU A 79 -12.00 2.63 1.26
C GLU A 79 -12.56 3.92 1.84
N THR A 80 -12.81 3.94 3.14
CA THR A 80 -13.33 5.13 3.82
C THR A 80 -12.26 6.23 3.88
N ALA A 81 -10.98 5.87 4.03
CA ALA A 81 -9.86 6.81 3.97
C ALA A 81 -9.74 7.44 2.58
N GLU A 82 -9.84 6.64 1.52
CA GLU A 82 -9.87 7.13 0.14
C GLU A 82 -11.03 8.12 -0.10
N VAL A 83 -12.23 7.79 0.40
CA VAL A 83 -13.40 8.70 0.34
C VAL A 83 -13.14 9.99 1.09
N ALA A 84 -12.48 9.93 2.25
CA ALA A 84 -12.11 11.10 3.04
C ALA A 84 -11.12 12.00 2.28
N LEU A 85 -10.08 11.43 1.65
CA LEU A 85 -9.14 12.17 0.80
C LEU A 85 -9.86 12.83 -0.38
N MET A 86 -10.75 12.10 -1.05
CA MET A 86 -11.56 12.64 -2.13
C MET A 86 -12.46 13.80 -1.71
N ALA A 87 -12.73 13.95 -0.41
CA ALA A 87 -13.54 15.02 0.17
C ALA A 87 -12.71 16.14 0.82
N GLY A 88 -11.38 16.14 0.69
CA GLY A 88 -10.53 17.14 1.33
C GLY A 88 -10.26 16.88 2.83
N LEU A 89 -10.63 15.72 3.34
CA LEU A 89 -10.60 15.41 4.77
C LEU A 89 -9.36 14.61 5.14
N VAL A 90 -8.20 15.26 5.09
CA VAL A 90 -6.89 14.65 5.37
C VAL A 90 -6.83 14.05 6.78
N SER A 91 -7.12 14.83 7.83
CA SER A 91 -7.05 14.33 9.21
C SER A 91 -7.97 13.13 9.49
N PRO A 92 -9.24 13.12 9.04
CA PRO A 92 -10.06 11.91 9.11
C PRO A 92 -9.47 10.72 8.33
N SER A 93 -8.89 10.95 7.15
CA SER A 93 -8.18 9.89 6.41
C SER A 93 -7.03 9.31 7.23
N ASP A 94 -6.20 10.14 7.87
CA ASP A 94 -5.07 9.68 8.68
C ASP A 94 -5.54 8.78 9.83
N GLY A 95 -6.61 9.15 10.53
CA GLY A 95 -7.20 8.33 11.59
C GLY A 95 -7.74 6.97 11.10
N LEU A 96 -8.30 6.94 9.89
CA LEU A 96 -8.77 5.72 9.24
C LEU A 96 -7.59 4.83 8.80
N VAL A 97 -6.51 5.42 8.29
CA VAL A 97 -5.27 4.71 7.94
C VAL A 97 -4.59 4.12 9.18
N ASP A 98 -4.54 4.87 10.28
CA ASP A 98 -4.07 4.36 11.57
C ASP A 98 -4.91 3.17 12.04
N SER A 99 -6.23 3.24 11.86
CA SER A 99 -7.14 2.15 12.20
C SER A 99 -6.94 0.93 11.30
N ALA A 100 -6.69 1.14 10.00
CA ALA A 100 -6.30 0.10 9.05
C ALA A 100 -5.01 -0.61 9.47
N LEU A 101 -3.96 0.13 9.86
CA LEU A 101 -2.71 -0.43 10.35
C LEU A 101 -2.91 -1.24 11.64
N ARG A 102 -3.73 -0.76 12.58
CA ARG A 102 -4.09 -1.54 13.79
C ARG A 102 -4.83 -2.82 13.45
N CYS A 103 -5.76 -2.79 12.48
CA CYS A 103 -6.44 -3.99 12.00
C CYS A 103 -5.45 -4.98 11.38
N LEU A 104 -4.53 -4.51 10.53
CA LEU A 104 -3.50 -5.33 9.90
C LEU A 104 -2.65 -6.06 10.96
N ASN A 105 -2.25 -5.37 12.02
CA ASN A 105 -1.48 -5.95 13.13
C ASN A 105 -2.25 -7.03 13.92
N ASN A 106 -3.59 -7.02 13.87
CA ASN A 106 -4.45 -7.91 14.65
C ASN A 106 -5.02 -9.10 13.86
N VAL A 107 -4.76 -9.19 12.54
CA VAL A 107 -5.26 -10.29 11.69
C VAL A 107 -4.90 -11.67 12.27
N ASP A 108 -3.74 -11.79 12.91
CA ASP A 108 -3.17 -13.04 13.42
C ASP A 108 -3.78 -13.48 14.75
N LEU A 109 -4.11 -12.49 15.60
CA LEU A 109 -4.39 -12.72 17.01
C LEU A 109 -5.80 -13.26 17.24
N LEU A 110 -6.72 -13.04 16.29
CA LEU A 110 -8.15 -13.23 16.53
C LEU A 110 -8.83 -14.21 15.56
N GLU A 111 -8.25 -14.52 14.39
CA GLU A 111 -8.78 -15.54 13.46
C GLU A 111 -8.36 -16.99 13.80
N GLY A 112 -7.75 -17.19 14.98
CA GLY A 112 -7.54 -18.52 15.58
C GLY A 112 -6.60 -19.41 14.78
N SER A 113 -5.33 -19.02 14.67
CA SER A 113 -4.19 -19.75 14.08
C SER A 113 -4.38 -20.34 12.67
N ARG A 114 -5.49 -20.06 12.00
CA ARG A 114 -5.76 -20.48 10.63
C ARG A 114 -5.41 -19.31 9.74
N MET A 115 -4.62 -19.59 8.71
CA MET A 115 -4.41 -18.69 7.57
C MET A 115 -5.72 -17.97 7.21
N PRO A 116 -5.68 -16.67 6.86
CA PRO A 116 -6.87 -15.99 6.37
C PRO A 116 -7.56 -16.86 5.32
N LYS A 117 -8.88 -17.04 5.44
CA LYS A 117 -9.63 -17.89 4.50
C LYS A 117 -9.56 -17.39 3.06
N ASP A 118 -9.28 -16.10 2.90
CA ASP A 118 -9.16 -15.40 1.63
C ASP A 118 -7.75 -14.78 1.51
N ILE A 119 -6.77 -15.63 1.21
CA ILE A 119 -5.36 -15.26 1.04
C ILE A 119 -5.21 -14.25 -0.12
N ASP A 120 -5.87 -14.51 -1.24
CA ASP A 120 -5.79 -13.67 -2.44
C ASP A 120 -6.43 -12.30 -2.19
N GLY A 121 -7.57 -12.26 -1.49
CA GLY A 121 -8.21 -11.02 -1.06
C GLY A 121 -7.33 -10.21 -0.11
N PHE A 122 -6.71 -10.85 0.88
CA PHE A 122 -5.78 -10.17 1.79
C PHE A 122 -4.59 -9.54 1.05
N GLN A 123 -3.95 -10.29 0.16
CA GLN A 123 -2.85 -9.78 -0.64
C GLN A 123 -3.29 -8.60 -1.53
N SER A 124 -4.47 -8.69 -2.14
CA SER A 124 -5.04 -7.61 -2.96
C SER A 124 -5.27 -6.33 -2.15
N VAL A 125 -5.81 -6.45 -0.93
CA VAL A 125 -6.03 -5.31 -0.02
C VAL A 125 -4.71 -4.64 0.37
N LEU A 126 -3.64 -5.42 0.60
CA LEU A 126 -2.32 -4.86 0.88
C LEU A 126 -1.74 -4.10 -0.32
N CYS A 127 -1.85 -4.65 -1.53
CA CYS A 127 -1.40 -3.94 -2.74
C CYS A 127 -2.22 -2.67 -3.00
N LYS A 128 -3.53 -2.70 -2.69
CA LYS A 128 -4.38 -1.49 -2.70
C LYS A 128 -3.89 -0.46 -1.69
N PHE A 129 -3.51 -0.89 -0.49
CA PHE A 129 -2.95 0.02 0.51
C PHE A 129 -1.65 0.67 0.01
N CYS A 130 -0.73 -0.10 -0.62
CA CYS A 130 0.46 0.44 -1.27
C CYS A 130 0.13 1.53 -2.30
N SER A 131 -0.94 1.35 -3.08
CA SER A 131 -1.39 2.35 -4.06
C SER A 131 -1.97 3.60 -3.37
N LEU A 132 -2.77 3.41 -2.32
CA LEU A 132 -3.36 4.53 -1.56
C LEU A 132 -2.29 5.42 -0.90
N ILE A 133 -1.18 4.84 -0.44
CA ILE A 133 -0.05 5.56 0.19
C ILE A 133 0.46 6.72 -0.66
N VAL A 134 0.44 6.61 -2.00
CA VAL A 134 0.88 7.68 -2.90
C VAL A 134 0.02 8.95 -2.74
N MET A 135 -1.29 8.79 -2.48
CA MET A 135 -2.23 9.91 -2.33
C MET A 135 -2.33 10.46 -0.91
N ILE A 136 -1.85 9.73 0.10
CA ILE A 136 -1.90 10.19 1.48
C ILE A 136 -0.78 11.22 1.69
N PRO A 137 -1.10 12.47 2.07
CA PRO A 137 -0.07 13.45 2.39
C PRO A 137 0.81 12.95 3.53
N GLY A 138 2.13 13.01 3.34
CA GLY A 138 3.11 12.58 4.33
C GLY A 138 3.10 13.46 5.57
N ASP A 139 3.45 12.87 6.71
CA ASP A 139 3.63 13.59 7.97
C ASP A 139 4.94 14.39 7.89
N ILE A 140 4.87 15.71 8.03
CA ILE A 140 6.04 16.62 7.95
C ILE A 140 7.04 16.35 9.08
N GLU A 141 6.56 15.92 10.25
CA GLU A 141 7.42 15.65 11.42
C GLU A 141 8.03 14.23 11.37
N ARG A 142 7.27 13.25 10.87
CA ARG A 142 7.68 11.83 10.84
C ARG A 142 8.26 11.37 9.50
N GLY A 143 8.15 12.18 8.46
CA GLY A 143 8.60 11.87 7.12
C GLY A 143 7.57 11.08 6.28
N VAL A 144 7.79 11.09 4.97
CA VAL A 144 6.91 10.43 3.99
C VAL A 144 6.88 8.91 4.19
N THR A 145 7.94 8.32 4.74
CA THR A 145 8.03 6.86 4.88
C THR A 145 7.38 6.34 6.16
N SER A 146 6.78 7.19 6.99
CA SER A 146 6.16 6.80 8.26
C SER A 146 5.12 5.67 8.12
N ILE A 147 4.14 5.83 7.24
CA ILE A 147 3.10 4.82 6.94
C ILE A 147 3.71 3.54 6.35
N PRO A 148 4.49 3.57 5.25
CA PRO A 148 5.05 2.34 4.68
C PRO A 148 6.05 1.64 5.61
N ARG A 149 6.78 2.36 6.48
CA ARG A 149 7.62 1.74 7.53
C ARG A 149 6.79 0.96 8.54
N ASN A 150 5.69 1.53 9.00
CA ASN A 150 4.79 0.85 9.94
C ASN A 150 4.19 -0.40 9.29
N MET A 151 3.67 -0.27 8.07
CA MET A 151 3.17 -1.40 7.28
C MET A 151 4.23 -2.49 7.11
N PHE A 152 5.45 -2.15 6.68
CA PHE A 152 6.55 -3.09 6.53
C PHE A 152 6.92 -3.79 7.85
N SER A 153 6.96 -3.05 8.96
CA SER A 153 7.24 -3.60 10.29
C SER A 153 6.19 -4.65 10.69
N ILE A 154 4.90 -4.34 10.48
CA ILE A 154 3.82 -5.27 10.74
C ILE A 154 3.97 -6.52 9.86
N LEU A 155 4.11 -6.35 8.54
CA LEU A 155 4.30 -7.47 7.59
C LEU A 155 5.50 -8.35 7.93
N SER A 156 6.56 -7.77 8.49
CA SER A 156 7.75 -8.50 8.91
C SER A 156 7.51 -9.35 10.16
N SER A 157 6.52 -8.98 10.98
CA SER A 157 6.12 -9.73 12.17
C SER A 157 5.11 -10.85 11.91
N LEU A 158 4.43 -10.84 10.74
CA LEU A 158 3.41 -11.83 10.37
C LEU A 158 4.06 -13.17 9.99
N SER A 159 4.20 -14.06 10.97
CA SER A 159 4.90 -15.35 10.77
C SER A 159 4.18 -16.35 9.85
N TRP A 160 2.88 -16.20 9.64
CA TRP A 160 2.09 -17.06 8.77
C TRP A 160 2.10 -16.60 7.30
N MET A 161 2.57 -15.38 7.00
CA MET A 161 2.51 -14.83 5.65
C MET A 161 3.44 -15.61 4.73
N LEU A 162 2.89 -16.20 3.67
CA LEU A 162 3.67 -17.00 2.73
C LEU A 162 4.70 -16.12 1.98
N PRO A 163 5.90 -16.64 1.65
CA PRO A 163 6.90 -15.90 0.89
C PRO A 163 6.34 -15.34 -0.41
N SER A 164 5.54 -16.12 -1.13
CA SER A 164 4.88 -15.69 -2.37
C SER A 164 3.95 -14.49 -2.22
N MET A 165 3.24 -14.38 -1.09
CA MET A 165 2.41 -13.21 -0.79
C MET A 165 3.28 -12.01 -0.43
N LYS A 166 4.28 -12.23 0.44
CA LYS A 166 5.14 -11.17 0.96
C LYS A 166 5.97 -10.53 -0.16
N VAL A 167 6.52 -11.33 -1.08
CA VAL A 167 7.21 -10.85 -2.29
C VAL A 167 6.33 -9.90 -3.08
N LYS A 168 5.07 -10.25 -3.35
CA LYS A 168 4.17 -9.39 -4.13
C LYS A 168 3.90 -8.04 -3.45
N VAL A 169 3.71 -8.05 -2.13
CA VAL A 169 3.50 -6.80 -1.36
C VAL A 169 4.77 -5.96 -1.31
N LEU A 170 5.94 -6.58 -1.15
CA LEU A 170 7.23 -5.89 -1.21
C LEU A 170 7.50 -5.29 -2.60
N CYS A 171 7.16 -6.00 -3.69
CA CYS A 171 7.20 -5.45 -5.04
C CYS A 171 6.25 -4.25 -5.18
N ALA A 172 5.03 -4.33 -4.63
CA ALA A 172 4.11 -3.20 -4.62
C ALA A 172 4.65 -1.99 -3.85
N LEU A 173 5.31 -2.21 -2.70
CA LEU A 173 5.97 -1.13 -1.95
C LEU A 173 7.13 -0.50 -2.75
N ILE A 174 7.94 -1.28 -3.46
CA ILE A 174 8.99 -0.74 -4.34
C ILE A 174 8.38 0.17 -5.42
N LEU A 175 7.30 -0.28 -6.07
CA LEU A 175 6.58 0.51 -7.07
C LEU A 175 5.93 1.77 -6.47
N THR A 176 5.42 1.69 -5.24
CA THR A 176 4.94 2.87 -4.50
C THR A 176 6.04 3.89 -4.27
N PHE A 177 7.26 3.43 -3.94
CA PHE A 177 8.39 4.31 -3.72
C PHE A 177 8.88 4.96 -5.02
N ALA A 178 8.81 4.23 -6.13
CA ALA A 178 9.01 4.81 -7.46
C ALA A 178 7.95 5.85 -7.81
N ALA A 179 6.68 5.60 -7.50
CA ALA A 179 5.64 6.60 -7.71
C ALA A 179 5.86 7.86 -6.86
N LEU A 180 6.32 7.71 -5.62
CA LEU A 180 6.61 8.82 -4.70
C LEU A 180 7.86 9.63 -5.09
N SER A 181 8.84 9.01 -5.75
CA SER A 181 10.07 9.71 -6.18
C SER A 181 9.90 10.56 -7.44
N GLN A 182 8.75 10.46 -8.13
CA GLN A 182 8.53 11.22 -9.34
C GLN A 182 8.39 12.71 -9.04
N ASN A 183 8.95 13.54 -9.94
CA ASN A 183 8.85 15.00 -9.85
C ASN A 183 7.39 15.50 -9.82
N ASN A 184 6.48 14.77 -10.48
CA ASN A 184 5.05 14.94 -10.36
C ASN A 184 4.45 13.55 -10.14
N LEU A 185 3.59 13.38 -9.14
CA LEU A 185 3.00 12.08 -8.86
C LEU A 185 2.10 11.63 -10.04
N LEU A 186 2.05 10.31 -10.27
CA LEU A 186 1.23 9.71 -11.32
C LEU A 186 -0.28 9.98 -11.15
N TYR A 187 -0.71 10.14 -9.90
CA TYR A 187 -2.08 10.41 -9.53
C TYR A 187 -2.14 11.17 -8.21
N HIS A 188 -3.14 12.06 -8.10
CA HIS A 188 -3.38 12.92 -6.95
C HIS A 188 -4.82 12.76 -6.48
N SER A 189 -5.09 13.19 -5.24
CA SER A 189 -6.49 13.35 -4.81
C SER A 189 -7.19 14.36 -5.71
N ILE A 190 -8.46 14.09 -6.02
CA ILE A 190 -9.30 14.95 -6.88
C ILE A 190 -9.58 16.30 -6.20
N HIS A 191 -9.49 16.38 -4.87
CA HIS A 191 -9.83 17.57 -4.12
C HIS A 191 -8.62 18.51 -3.99
N ASP A 192 -8.76 19.75 -4.44
CA ASP A 192 -7.67 20.74 -4.54
C ASP A 192 -6.97 21.05 -3.21
N GLU A 193 -7.66 20.88 -2.07
CA GLU A 193 -7.09 21.09 -0.74
C GLU A 193 -6.16 19.96 -0.26
N VAL A 194 -6.16 18.81 -0.94
CA VAL A 194 -5.26 17.70 -0.60
C VAL A 194 -3.99 17.82 -1.43
N MET A 195 -2.94 18.33 -0.80
CA MET A 195 -1.64 18.44 -1.46
C MET A 195 -0.96 17.08 -1.58
N GLY A 196 -0.47 16.75 -2.78
CA GLY A 196 0.36 15.58 -3.03
C GLY A 196 1.74 15.70 -2.39
N ASN A 197 2.41 14.56 -2.22
CA ASN A 197 3.75 14.50 -1.62
C ASN A 197 4.82 15.21 -2.46
N ASP A 198 4.70 15.20 -3.78
CA ASP A 198 5.53 15.98 -4.72
C ASP A 198 5.48 17.48 -4.44
N SER A 199 4.31 17.98 -4.04
CA SER A 199 4.10 19.39 -3.68
C SER A 199 4.49 19.67 -2.22
N LEU A 200 4.13 18.77 -1.31
CA LEU A 200 4.35 18.94 0.13
C LEU A 200 5.84 18.94 0.50
N PHE A 201 6.62 18.09 -0.16
CA PHE A 201 8.07 17.95 0.07
C PHE A 201 8.91 18.59 -1.05
N TYR A 202 8.32 19.51 -1.83
CA TYR A 202 9.03 20.17 -2.92
C TYR A 202 10.31 20.86 -2.44
N GLY A 203 11.44 20.47 -3.03
CA GLY A 203 12.76 21.03 -2.70
C GLY A 203 13.40 20.48 -1.43
N ASP A 204 12.75 19.54 -0.72
CA ASP A 204 13.34 18.88 0.43
C ASP A 204 14.28 17.74 -0.02
N GLN A 205 15.57 17.91 0.22
CA GLN A 205 16.58 16.90 -0.11
C GLN A 205 16.47 15.66 0.79
N GLN A 206 15.92 15.78 1.99
CA GLN A 206 15.75 14.66 2.92
C GLN A 206 14.69 13.68 2.43
N TYR A 207 13.68 14.18 1.69
CA TYR A 207 12.61 13.36 1.12
C TYR A 207 13.14 12.21 0.26
N MET A 208 13.97 12.53 -0.74
CA MET A 208 14.54 11.52 -1.64
C MET A 208 15.52 10.59 -0.91
N GLN A 209 16.31 11.12 0.03
CA GLN A 209 17.20 10.31 0.85
C GLN A 209 16.43 9.31 1.72
N GLU A 210 15.31 9.73 2.29
CA GLU A 210 14.43 8.89 3.10
C GLU A 210 13.83 7.76 2.26
N LEU A 211 13.30 8.08 1.07
CA LEU A 211 12.78 7.09 0.12
C LEU A 211 13.85 6.05 -0.25
N LEU A 212 15.01 6.50 -0.72
CA LEU A 212 16.12 5.63 -1.12
C LEU A 212 16.61 4.74 0.02
N SER A 213 16.79 5.33 1.21
CA SER A 213 17.27 4.59 2.39
C SER A 213 16.33 3.44 2.75
N PHE A 214 15.02 3.63 2.60
CA PHE A 214 14.05 2.61 2.95
C PHE A 214 13.81 1.63 1.81
N SER A 215 13.90 2.06 0.55
CA SER A 215 13.93 1.15 -0.60
C SER A 215 15.03 0.10 -0.47
N ALA A 216 16.21 0.44 0.07
CA ALA A 216 17.28 -0.53 0.32
C ALA A 216 16.86 -1.63 1.31
N VAL A 217 16.15 -1.24 2.38
CA VAL A 217 15.62 -2.18 3.38
C VAL A 217 14.57 -3.11 2.76
N ILE A 218 13.66 -2.55 1.95
CA ILE A 218 12.62 -3.32 1.27
C ILE A 218 13.25 -4.31 0.28
N LEU A 219 14.26 -3.89 -0.49
CA LEU A 219 14.97 -4.74 -1.45
C LEU A 219 15.70 -5.88 -0.76
N GLN A 220 16.39 -5.61 0.35
CA GLN A 220 17.05 -6.67 1.10
C GLN A 220 16.03 -7.69 1.60
N SER A 221 14.91 -7.22 2.19
CA SER A 221 13.83 -8.11 2.62
C SER A 221 13.20 -8.88 1.47
N LEU A 222 13.11 -8.30 0.28
CA LEU A 222 12.59 -8.95 -0.92
C LEU A 222 13.47 -10.13 -1.31
N ILE A 223 14.78 -9.91 -1.41
CA ILE A 223 15.77 -10.96 -1.73
C ILE A 223 15.73 -12.07 -0.69
N ASP A 224 15.77 -11.72 0.60
CA ASP A 224 15.74 -12.69 1.69
C ASP A 224 14.45 -13.54 1.65
N THR A 225 13.31 -12.92 1.34
CA THR A 225 12.03 -13.63 1.23
C THR A 225 12.00 -14.58 0.03
N VAL A 226 12.56 -14.18 -1.12
CA VAL A 226 12.67 -15.06 -2.31
C VAL A 226 13.53 -16.30 -2.01
N LEU A 227 14.63 -16.11 -1.27
CA LEU A 227 15.54 -17.20 -0.90
C LEU A 227 14.94 -18.15 0.15
N GLN A 228 13.96 -17.70 0.91
CA GLN A 228 13.22 -18.52 1.89
C GLN A 228 12.12 -19.38 1.26
N GLU A 229 11.75 -19.17 -0.01
CA GLU A 229 10.72 -19.96 -0.68
C GLU A 229 11.19 -21.40 -0.94
N PRO A 230 10.58 -22.42 -0.28
CA PRO A 230 11.03 -23.80 -0.39
C PRO A 230 10.71 -24.43 -1.76
N ILE A 231 9.69 -23.94 -2.46
CA ILE A 231 9.28 -24.51 -3.74
C ILE A 231 10.13 -23.88 -4.84
N GLN A 232 11.08 -24.65 -5.40
CA GLN A 232 12.05 -24.18 -6.41
C GLN A 232 11.37 -23.42 -7.57
N ALA A 233 10.36 -24.02 -8.22
CA ALA A 233 9.66 -23.36 -9.33
C ALA A 233 8.96 -22.05 -8.89
N ALA A 234 8.45 -21.98 -7.66
CA ALA A 234 7.85 -20.76 -7.12
C ALA A 234 8.94 -19.71 -6.86
N SER A 235 10.06 -20.08 -6.22
CA SER A 235 11.22 -19.20 -6.01
C SER A 235 11.72 -18.61 -7.32
N GLY A 236 11.78 -19.42 -8.39
CA GLY A 236 12.12 -18.95 -9.73
C GLY A 236 11.16 -17.89 -10.26
N ASN A 237 9.84 -18.10 -10.17
CA ASN A 237 8.86 -17.11 -10.60
C ASN A 237 8.89 -15.84 -9.75
N LEU A 238 9.01 -15.97 -8.42
CA LEU A 238 9.13 -14.84 -7.50
C LEU A 238 10.39 -14.01 -7.76
N SER A 239 11.49 -14.66 -8.12
CA SER A 239 12.72 -13.96 -8.54
C SER A 239 12.49 -13.11 -9.79
N LEU A 240 11.70 -13.61 -10.76
CA LEU A 240 11.35 -12.85 -11.95
C LEU A 240 10.39 -11.69 -11.65
N ASP A 241 9.40 -11.90 -10.77
CA ASP A 241 8.51 -10.83 -10.31
C ASP A 241 9.30 -9.70 -9.63
N ALA A 242 10.25 -10.05 -8.77
CA ALA A 242 11.16 -9.11 -8.12
C ALA A 242 12.02 -8.35 -9.14
N CYS A 243 12.61 -9.05 -10.11
CA CYS A 243 13.38 -8.40 -11.19
C CYS A 243 12.55 -7.39 -11.96
N ASN A 244 11.33 -7.74 -12.36
CA ASN A 244 10.46 -6.84 -13.12
C ASN A 244 10.06 -5.61 -12.30
N ALA A 245 9.80 -5.77 -11.00
CA ALA A 245 9.52 -4.64 -10.11
C ALA A 245 10.72 -3.72 -9.96
N ILE A 246 11.92 -4.26 -9.72
CA ILE A 246 13.17 -3.49 -9.62
C ILE A 246 13.44 -2.74 -10.93
N ALA A 247 13.38 -3.44 -12.06
CA ALA A 247 13.69 -2.85 -13.35
C ALA A 247 12.71 -1.76 -13.79
N SER A 248 11.48 -1.82 -13.30
CA SER A 248 10.46 -0.78 -13.50
C SER A 248 10.66 0.43 -12.59
N SER A 249 11.36 0.25 -11.47
CA SER A 249 11.42 1.25 -10.38
C SER A 249 12.77 1.96 -10.29
N PHE A 250 13.86 1.35 -10.75
CA PHE A 250 15.20 1.92 -10.64
C PHE A 250 15.80 2.20 -12.01
N GLU A 251 16.66 3.22 -12.07
CA GLU A 251 17.56 3.44 -13.19
C GLU A 251 18.66 2.36 -13.21
N ALA A 252 19.40 2.30 -14.32
CA ALA A 252 20.53 1.38 -14.41
C ALA A 252 21.66 1.84 -13.47
N CYS A 253 21.89 1.11 -12.39
CA CYS A 253 23.07 1.26 -11.52
C CYS A 253 23.63 -0.10 -11.11
N GLU A 254 24.86 -0.10 -10.59
CA GLU A 254 25.60 -1.30 -10.17
C GLU A 254 24.78 -2.12 -9.17
N GLY A 255 24.25 -1.48 -8.11
CA GLY A 255 23.46 -2.18 -7.10
C GLY A 255 22.19 -2.85 -7.63
N ALA A 256 21.40 -2.15 -8.45
CA ALA A 256 20.19 -2.72 -9.06
C ALA A 256 20.55 -3.86 -10.04
N SER A 257 21.63 -3.69 -10.81
CA SER A 257 22.10 -4.69 -11.78
C SER A 257 22.60 -5.96 -11.10
N ASP A 258 23.34 -5.82 -10.00
CA ASP A 258 23.82 -6.95 -9.20
C ASP A 258 22.68 -7.75 -8.59
N ILE A 259 21.67 -7.06 -8.04
CA ILE A 259 20.49 -7.70 -7.48
C ILE A 259 19.71 -8.44 -8.58
N CYS A 260 19.42 -7.77 -9.71
CA CYS A 260 18.73 -8.39 -10.83
C CYS A 260 19.48 -9.60 -11.39
N SER A 261 20.81 -9.52 -11.49
CA SER A 261 21.64 -10.63 -11.98
C SER A 261 21.53 -11.86 -11.07
N LYS A 262 21.64 -11.67 -9.75
CA LYS A 262 21.46 -12.76 -8.76
C LYS A 262 20.09 -13.40 -8.85
N LEU A 263 19.02 -12.59 -8.90
CA LEU A 263 17.65 -13.08 -9.03
C LEU A 263 17.42 -13.82 -10.36
N VAL A 264 18.00 -13.35 -11.47
CA VAL A 264 17.95 -14.05 -12.77
C VAL A 264 18.68 -15.39 -12.69
N GLU A 265 19.83 -15.48 -12.02
CA GLU A 265 20.52 -16.75 -11.79
C GLU A 265 19.66 -17.72 -10.97
N THR A 266 19.06 -17.25 -9.87
CA THR A 266 18.10 -18.04 -9.09
C THR A 266 16.96 -18.55 -9.97
N ALA A 267 16.40 -17.71 -10.83
CA ALA A 267 15.35 -18.09 -11.76
C ALA A 267 15.81 -19.12 -12.81
N LYS A 268 17.01 -18.97 -13.39
CA LYS A 268 17.60 -19.92 -14.35
C LYS A 268 17.85 -21.29 -13.74
N LEU A 269 18.29 -21.34 -12.48
CA LEU A 269 18.48 -22.60 -11.75
C LEU A 269 17.16 -23.27 -11.38
N SER A 270 16.07 -22.50 -11.33
CA SER A 270 14.77 -22.95 -10.82
C SER A 270 13.75 -23.29 -11.90
N LEU A 271 13.90 -22.72 -13.09
CA LEU A 271 12.96 -22.83 -14.20
C LEU A 271 13.62 -23.49 -15.42
N VAL A 272 12.81 -24.07 -16.28
CA VAL A 272 13.26 -24.59 -17.59
C VAL A 272 13.74 -23.46 -18.50
N SER A 273 14.75 -23.72 -19.33
CA SER A 273 15.41 -22.70 -20.17
C SER A 273 14.53 -22.09 -21.26
N ASP A 274 13.48 -22.80 -21.68
CA ASP A 274 12.47 -22.36 -22.64
C ASP A 274 11.29 -21.62 -21.98
N ASN A 275 11.36 -21.36 -20.68
CA ASN A 275 10.32 -20.62 -19.96
C ASN A 275 10.17 -19.19 -20.55
N LYS A 276 8.98 -18.92 -21.10
CA LYS A 276 8.66 -17.64 -21.77
C LYS A 276 8.76 -16.44 -20.82
N TYR A 277 8.44 -16.61 -19.54
CA TYR A 277 8.48 -15.52 -18.56
C TYR A 277 9.92 -15.14 -18.24
N LEU A 278 10.80 -16.13 -18.05
CA LEU A 278 12.25 -15.92 -17.89
C LEU A 278 12.84 -15.18 -19.08
N GLN A 279 12.56 -15.64 -20.31
CA GLN A 279 13.08 -15.01 -21.53
C GLN A 279 12.58 -13.57 -21.69
N SER A 280 11.30 -13.32 -21.40
CA SER A 280 10.71 -11.98 -21.48
C SER A 280 11.31 -11.02 -20.45
N THR A 281 11.52 -11.51 -19.22
CA THR A 281 12.14 -10.75 -18.13
C THR A 281 13.59 -10.39 -18.46
N ILE A 282 14.41 -11.34 -18.96
CA ILE A 282 15.79 -11.07 -19.40
C ILE A 282 15.80 -10.02 -20.52
N LYS A 283 14.89 -10.14 -21.50
CA LYS A 283 14.78 -9.14 -22.57
C LYS A 283 14.44 -7.75 -22.03
N PHE A 284 13.53 -7.66 -21.06
CA PHE A 284 13.17 -6.40 -20.41
C PHE A 284 14.36 -5.81 -19.64
N LEU A 285 15.07 -6.62 -18.86
CA LEU A 285 16.27 -6.18 -18.13
C LEU A 285 17.37 -5.67 -19.06
N ASN A 286 17.61 -6.36 -20.17
CA ASN A 286 18.56 -5.90 -21.19
C ASN A 286 18.14 -4.56 -21.81
N SER A 287 16.84 -4.34 -22.02
CA SER A 287 16.34 -3.05 -22.53
C SER A 287 16.45 -1.90 -21.52
N ARG A 288 16.63 -2.22 -20.24
CA ARG A 288 16.86 -1.27 -19.14
C ARG A 288 18.34 -1.19 -18.73
N GLU A 289 19.24 -1.85 -19.45
CA GLU A 289 20.68 -1.91 -19.16
C GLU A 289 21.03 -2.46 -17.75
N LEU A 290 20.13 -3.24 -17.14
CA LEU A 290 20.28 -3.79 -15.78
C LEU A 290 20.93 -5.17 -15.73
N VAL A 291 21.24 -5.76 -16.88
CA VAL A 291 22.02 -7.00 -16.98
C VAL A 291 23.13 -6.72 -17.98
N GLN A 292 24.35 -6.54 -17.46
CA GLN A 292 25.52 -6.28 -18.29
C GLN A 292 26.07 -7.61 -18.85
N GLY A 293 26.41 -7.61 -20.14
CA GLY A 293 27.42 -8.53 -20.67
C GLY A 293 28.79 -8.11 -20.12
N GLU A 294 29.60 -9.09 -19.72
CA GLU A 294 30.90 -8.91 -19.06
C GLU A 294 31.69 -7.66 -19.49
N GLY A 295 31.68 -6.63 -18.63
CA GLY A 295 32.69 -5.58 -18.62
C GLY A 295 32.17 -4.14 -18.62
N LEU A 296 32.19 -3.49 -17.44
CA LEU A 296 33.02 -2.29 -17.18
C LEU A 296 32.88 -1.78 -15.72
N LYS A 297 34.07 -1.55 -15.12
CA LYS A 297 34.47 -0.65 -14.01
C LYS A 297 33.62 -0.55 -12.74
N LYS A 298 34.19 -1.16 -11.68
CA LYS A 298 33.92 -0.93 -10.25
C LYS A 298 33.92 0.57 -9.91
N GLN A 299 32.82 1.09 -9.38
CA GLN A 299 32.80 2.36 -8.65
C GLN A 299 31.97 2.21 -7.37
N GLU A 300 32.58 2.63 -6.25
CA GLU A 300 32.21 2.43 -4.84
C GLU A 300 30.70 2.29 -4.48
N ASN A 301 30.37 1.14 -3.87
CA ASN A 301 29.54 0.92 -2.66
C ASN A 301 28.27 1.77 -2.41
N ASN A 302 27.50 2.15 -3.43
CA ASN A 302 26.11 2.58 -3.24
C ASN A 302 25.15 1.48 -3.70
N LEU A 303 24.41 0.90 -2.74
CA LEU A 303 23.49 -0.22 -2.96
C LEU A 303 22.31 0.15 -3.87
N LEU A 304 22.04 1.46 -4.05
CA LEU A 304 20.98 2.01 -4.90
C LEU A 304 21.43 3.28 -5.60
N CYS A 305 20.84 3.52 -6.78
CA CYS A 305 20.95 4.76 -7.54
C CYS A 305 20.58 5.98 -6.68
N GLU A 306 21.04 7.19 -7.05
CA GLU A 306 20.57 8.45 -6.45
C GLU A 306 19.09 8.78 -6.78
N SER A 307 18.43 7.92 -7.55
CA SER A 307 17.05 8.05 -8.02
C SER A 307 16.32 6.71 -7.99
N VAL A 308 15.11 6.72 -7.42
CA VAL A 308 14.03 5.81 -7.81
C VAL A 308 13.30 6.55 -8.95
N VAL A 309 12.97 5.86 -10.05
CA VAL A 309 12.49 6.46 -11.31
C VAL A 309 11.12 7.11 -11.17
#